data_AF-D9ST67-F1
#
_entry.id   AF-D9ST67-F1
#
_cell.length_a   1.000
_cell.length_b   1.000
_cell.length_c   1.000
_cell.angle_alpha   90.00
_cell.angle_beta   90.00
_cell.angle_gamma   90.00
#
_symmetry.space_group_name_H-M   'P 1'
#
loop_
_entity.id
_entity.type
_entity.pdbx_description
1 polymer ?
#
loop_
_entity_poly.entity_id
_entity_poly.type
_entity_poly.pdbx_seq_one_letter_code
_entity_poly.pdbx_strand_id
1 'polypeptide(L)'
;MQIKRFFIVFIISIFMFGQISQAQQSPVSTTLKEGIYNISSEHLGYYRNIKLVTPDKPVTITLLDANGAQILFVKLSNEKENLRIGPIKGPETLVITGSGEISLIH
;
A
#
# COMPACT_ATOMS: atom_id res chain seq x y z
N MET A 1 -20.09 44.72 30.21
CA MET A 1 -18.70 44.26 29.94
C MET A 1 -18.47 42.77 30.17
N GLN A 2 -19.19 42.12 31.11
CA GLN A 2 -18.95 40.72 31.49
C GLN A 2 -19.26 39.71 30.37
N ILE A 3 -20.38 39.88 29.64
CA ILE A 3 -20.76 38.95 28.56
C ILE A 3 -19.75 38.92 27.41
N LYS A 4 -19.19 40.09 27.04
CA LYS A 4 -18.17 40.21 25.98
C LYS A 4 -16.88 39.47 26.37
N ARG A 5 -16.48 39.56 27.64
CA ARG A 5 -15.32 38.84 28.19
C ARG A 5 -15.55 37.33 28.20
N PHE A 6 -16.76 36.89 28.53
CA PHE A 6 -17.14 35.48 28.49
C PHE A 6 -17.01 34.90 27.06
N PHE A 7 -17.53 35.60 26.05
CA PHE A 7 -17.40 35.16 24.66
C PHE A 7 -15.94 35.07 24.18
N ILE A 8 -15.08 36.00 24.58
CA ILE A 8 -13.66 35.96 24.24
C ILE A 8 -12.99 34.71 24.82
N VAL A 9 -13.24 34.42 26.11
CA VAL A 9 -12.67 33.23 26.76
C VAL A 9 -13.21 31.94 26.14
N PHE A 10 -14.51 31.91 25.81
CA PHE A 10 -15.15 30.77 25.16
C PHE A 10 -14.60 30.49 23.75
N ILE A 11 -14.29 31.53 22.99
CA ILE A 11 -13.69 31.36 21.66
C ILE A 11 -12.26 30.81 21.78
N ILE A 12 -11.47 31.32 22.73
CA ILE A 12 -10.09 30.86 22.95
C ILE A 12 -10.04 29.38 23.38
N SER A 13 -10.98 28.92 24.21
CA SER A 13 -11.00 27.52 24.66
C SER A 13 -11.27 26.54 23.52
N ILE A 14 -12.11 26.89 22.53
CA ILE A 14 -12.36 26.03 21.36
C ILE A 14 -11.07 25.76 20.59
N PHE A 15 -10.19 26.76 20.45
CA PHE A 15 -8.91 26.59 19.75
C PHE A 15 -7.86 25.83 20.56
N MET A 16 -7.89 25.93 21.90
CA MET A 16 -6.92 25.21 22.75
C MET A 16 -7.27 23.74 22.98
N PHE A 17 -8.55 23.38 22.95
CA PHE A 17 -9.01 22.01 23.22
C PHE A 17 -9.48 21.27 21.95
N GLY A 18 -9.38 21.89 20.78
CA GLY A 18 -9.63 21.23 19.51
C GLY A 18 -8.58 20.15 19.25
N GLN A 19 -8.96 18.89 19.41
CA GLN A 19 -8.14 17.77 18.95
C GLN A 19 -8.10 17.81 17.41
N ILE A 20 -6.92 18.03 16.84
CA ILE A 20 -6.71 17.88 15.40
C ILE A 20 -6.82 16.39 15.10
N SER A 21 -7.94 15.97 14.49
CA SER A 21 -8.06 14.62 13.96
C SER A 21 -6.95 14.44 12.94
N GLN A 22 -5.98 13.57 13.25
CA GLN A 22 -4.94 13.19 12.31
C GLN A 22 -5.63 12.57 11.10
N ALA A 23 -5.32 13.07 9.90
CA ALA A 23 -5.85 12.51 8.68
C ALA A 23 -5.54 11.02 8.63
N GLN A 24 -6.58 10.19 8.55
CA GLN A 24 -6.44 8.76 8.35
C GLN A 24 -5.59 8.53 7.09
N GLN A 25 -4.59 7.64 7.18
CA GLN A 25 -3.64 7.38 6.11
C GLN A 25 -4.37 7.26 4.75
N SER A 26 -3.84 7.97 3.75
CA SER A 26 -4.32 7.96 2.37
C SER A 26 -4.63 6.52 1.94
N PRO A 27 -5.72 6.26 1.19
CA PRO A 27 -6.04 4.90 0.75
C PRO A 27 -4.85 4.32 0.00
N VAL A 28 -4.22 3.30 0.60
CA VAL A 28 -3.16 2.53 -0.05
C VAL A 28 -3.84 1.66 -1.09
N SER A 29 -3.59 1.93 -2.37
CA SER A 29 -4.09 1.07 -3.44
C SER A 29 -3.51 -0.32 -3.27
N THR A 30 -4.37 -1.31 -3.04
CA THR A 30 -4.00 -2.73 -3.05
C THR A 30 -3.91 -3.27 -4.47
N THR A 31 -4.28 -2.48 -5.48
CA THR A 31 -4.20 -2.85 -6.90
C THR A 31 -3.08 -2.08 -7.58
N LEU A 32 -2.18 -2.80 -8.25
CA LEU A 32 -0.98 -2.28 -8.91
C LEU A 32 -1.03 -2.60 -10.40
N LYS A 33 -0.56 -1.65 -11.22
CA LYS A 33 -0.42 -1.82 -12.67
C LYS A 33 1.03 -2.15 -13.01
N GLU A 34 1.35 -2.17 -14.31
CA GLU A 34 2.73 -2.17 -14.79
C GLU A 34 3.54 -1.06 -14.11
N GLY A 35 4.74 -1.41 -13.64
CA GLY A 35 5.62 -0.50 -12.93
C GLY A 35 6.61 -1.18 -12.01
N ILE A 36 7.42 -0.35 -11.35
CA ILE A 36 8.42 -0.76 -10.36
C ILE A 36 8.00 -0.17 -9.01
N TYR A 37 7.83 -1.05 -8.02
CA TYR A 37 7.31 -0.71 -6.70
C TYR A 37 8.29 -1.18 -5.63
N ASN A 38 8.58 -0.31 -4.66
CA ASN A 38 9.33 -0.69 -3.48
C ASN A 38 8.36 -1.26 -2.44
N ILE A 39 8.64 -2.46 -1.94
CA ILE A 39 7.86 -3.04 -0.85
C ILE A 39 8.29 -2.39 0.46
N SER A 40 7.33 -1.77 1.15
CA SER A 40 7.57 -1.09 2.43
C SER A 40 8.07 -2.07 3.50
N SER A 41 8.98 -1.59 4.34
CA SER A 41 9.48 -2.30 5.52
C SER A 41 8.40 -2.63 6.55
N GLU A 42 7.22 -2.01 6.47
CA GLU A 42 6.06 -2.36 7.30
C GLU A 42 5.50 -3.77 7.01
N HIS A 43 5.96 -4.41 5.93
CA HIS A 43 5.54 -5.74 5.52
C HIS A 43 6.55 -6.85 5.87
N LEU A 44 7.64 -6.52 6.58
CA LEU A 44 8.66 -7.47 6.98
C LEU A 44 8.08 -8.67 7.77
N GLY A 45 8.51 -9.87 7.41
CA GLY A 45 8.11 -11.13 8.05
C GLY A 45 6.74 -11.65 7.61
N TYR A 46 5.96 -10.89 6.84
CA TYR A 46 4.65 -11.34 6.36
C TYR A 46 4.72 -11.98 4.97
N TYR A 47 3.75 -12.83 4.68
CA TYR A 47 3.46 -13.29 3.32
C TYR A 47 2.41 -12.36 2.68
N ARG A 48 2.42 -12.27 1.35
CA ARG A 48 1.41 -11.55 0.57
C ARG A 48 0.85 -12.46 -0.50
N ASN A 49 -0.45 -12.32 -0.72
CA ASN A 49 -1.14 -12.99 -1.81
C ASN A 49 -1.21 -12.02 -3.00
N ILE A 50 -0.78 -12.49 -4.15
CA ILE A 50 -0.86 -11.78 -5.42
C ILE A 50 -1.85 -12.49 -6.32
N LYS A 51 -2.77 -11.72 -6.89
CA LYS A 51 -3.78 -12.21 -7.80
C LYS A 51 -3.91 -11.31 -9.02
N LEU A 52 -4.02 -11.91 -10.21
CA LEU A 52 -4.41 -11.16 -11.41
C LEU A 52 -5.88 -10.75 -11.29
N VAL A 53 -6.16 -9.45 -11.41
CA VAL A 53 -7.52 -8.91 -11.33
C VAL A 53 -8.09 -8.52 -12.69
N THR A 54 -7.25 -8.36 -13.71
CA THR A 54 -7.73 -8.06 -15.06
C THR A 54 -7.86 -9.35 -15.89
N PRO A 55 -9.08 -9.73 -16.31
CA PRO A 55 -9.30 -10.91 -17.14
C PRO A 55 -8.54 -10.80 -18.48
N ASP A 56 -8.04 -11.94 -18.96
CA ASP A 56 -7.36 -12.10 -20.26
C ASP A 56 -6.15 -11.19 -20.51
N LYS A 57 -5.64 -10.50 -19.46
CA LYS A 57 -4.48 -9.62 -19.55
C LYS A 57 -3.35 -10.16 -18.66
N PRO A 58 -2.47 -11.02 -19.20
CA PRO A 58 -1.41 -11.61 -18.41
C PRO A 58 -0.42 -10.55 -17.95
N VAL A 59 0.19 -10.81 -16.80
CA VAL A 59 1.21 -9.98 -16.16
C VAL A 59 2.39 -10.86 -15.75
N THR A 60 3.60 -10.33 -15.86
CA THR A 60 4.79 -10.97 -15.32
C THR A 60 5.27 -10.20 -14.11
N ILE A 61 5.43 -10.92 -13.02
CA ILE A 61 5.88 -10.40 -11.73
C ILE A 61 7.33 -10.84 -11.53
N THR A 62 8.18 -9.87 -11.24
CA THR A 62 9.56 -10.11 -10.79
C THR A 62 9.73 -9.51 -9.40
N LEU A 63 10.28 -10.28 -8.48
CA LEU A 63 10.64 -9.81 -7.14
C LEU A 63 12.15 -9.81 -7.03
N LEU A 64 12.72 -8.66 -6.66
CA LEU A 64 14.15 -8.49 -6.45
C LEU A 64 14.43 -8.24 -4.96
N ASP A 65 15.52 -8.79 -4.45
CA ASP A 65 16.01 -8.50 -3.12
C ASP A 65 16.68 -7.11 -3.04
N ALA A 66 17.14 -6.75 -1.84
CA ALA A 66 17.81 -5.48 -1.59
C ALA A 66 19.10 -5.25 -2.41
N ASN A 67 19.71 -6.32 -2.94
CA ASN A 67 20.91 -6.27 -3.77
C ASN A 67 20.58 -6.31 -5.28
N GLY A 68 19.28 -6.36 -5.63
CA GLY A 68 18.82 -6.51 -7.00
C GLY A 68 18.85 -7.96 -7.51
N ALA A 69 19.11 -8.95 -6.65
CA ALA A 69 19.06 -10.35 -7.04
C ALA A 69 17.60 -10.81 -7.17
N GLN A 70 17.30 -11.56 -8.23
CA GLN A 70 15.94 -12.04 -8.48
C GLN A 70 15.57 -13.16 -7.50
N ILE A 71 14.54 -12.91 -6.69
CA ILE A 71 13.94 -13.89 -5.77
C ILE A 71 12.85 -14.68 -6.48
N LEU A 72 12.04 -14.02 -7.31
CA LEU A 72 10.88 -14.61 -7.98
C LEU A 72 10.73 -14.07 -9.39
N PHE A 73 10.32 -14.93 -10.32
CA PHE A 73 9.88 -14.56 -11.66
C PHE A 73 8.74 -15.47 -12.07
N VAL A 74 7.55 -14.90 -12.27
CA VAL A 74 6.35 -15.68 -12.54
C VAL A 74 5.40 -14.90 -13.42
N LYS A 75 4.81 -15.59 -14.40
CA LYS A 75 3.74 -15.06 -15.24
C LYS A 75 2.41 -15.51 -14.67
N LEU A 76 1.51 -14.56 -14.43
CA LEU A 76 0.11 -14.83 -14.12
C LEU A 76 -0.70 -14.60 -15.39
N SER A 77 -1.46 -15.61 -15.80
CA SER A 77 -2.33 -15.54 -16.98
C SER A 77 -3.79 -15.89 -16.70
N ASN A 78 -4.12 -16.25 -15.47
CA ASN A 78 -5.44 -16.72 -15.08
C ASN A 78 -5.88 -16.03 -13.79
N GLU A 79 -7.07 -15.40 -13.76
CA GLU A 79 -7.58 -14.73 -12.56
C GLU A 79 -7.90 -15.68 -11.40
N LYS A 80 -7.87 -17.00 -11.58
CA LYS A 80 -8.07 -17.98 -10.51
C LYS A 80 -6.78 -18.32 -9.77
N GLU A 81 -5.63 -17.98 -10.33
CA GLU A 81 -4.34 -18.23 -9.70
C GLU A 81 -4.12 -17.25 -8.54
N ASN A 82 -3.71 -17.79 -7.40
CA ASN A 82 -3.28 -17.02 -6.25
C ASN A 82 -1.84 -17.39 -5.92
N LEU A 83 -0.96 -16.41 -6.01
CA LEU A 83 0.47 -16.56 -5.79
C LEU A 83 0.83 -16.00 -4.42
N ARG A 84 1.31 -16.86 -3.53
CA ARG A 84 1.81 -16.44 -2.23
C ARG A 84 3.29 -16.11 -2.30
N ILE A 85 3.66 -14.86 -2.04
CA ILE A 85 5.04 -14.38 -1.97
C ILE A 85 5.45 -14.13 -0.53
N GLY A 86 6.73 -14.32 -0.23
CA GLY A 86 7.32 -14.05 1.08
C GLY A 86 7.93 -15.27 1.78
N PRO A 87 8.32 -15.13 3.06
CA PRO A 87 8.15 -13.93 3.88
C PRO A 87 9.02 -12.78 3.35
N ILE A 88 8.51 -11.55 3.35
CA ILE A 88 9.27 -10.37 2.93
C ILE A 88 10.44 -10.18 3.92
N LYS A 89 11.68 -10.18 3.42
CA LYS A 89 12.88 -10.17 4.27
C LYS A 89 13.56 -8.81 4.35
N GLY A 90 13.25 -7.88 3.45
CA GLY A 90 13.95 -6.61 3.36
C GLY A 90 13.26 -5.60 2.45
N PRO A 91 13.96 -4.51 2.08
CA PRO A 91 13.51 -3.62 1.02
C PRO A 91 13.60 -4.36 -0.32
N GLU A 92 12.52 -5.06 -0.65
CA GLU A 92 12.38 -5.80 -1.90
C GLU A 92 11.74 -4.89 -2.96
N THR A 93 12.09 -5.13 -4.22
CA THR A 93 11.51 -4.40 -5.35
C THR A 93 10.60 -5.35 -6.15
N LEU A 94 9.34 -4.96 -6.26
CA LEU A 94 8.34 -5.63 -7.09
C LEU A 94 8.28 -4.95 -8.45
N VAL A 95 8.56 -5.71 -9.50
CA VAL A 95 8.43 -5.27 -10.89
C VAL A 95 7.26 -6.01 -11.53
N ILE A 96 6.35 -5.25 -12.12
CA ILE A 96 5.17 -5.75 -12.82
C ILE A 96 5.29 -5.31 -14.27
N THR A 97 5.16 -6.26 -15.20
CA THR A 97 5.19 -6.00 -16.64
C THR A 97 3.97 -6.62 -17.32
N GLY A 98 3.42 -5.94 -18.32
CA GLY A 98 2.21 -6.36 -19.04
C GLY A 98 0.99 -5.48 -18.74
N SER A 99 -0.04 -5.59 -19.58
CA SER A 99 -1.20 -4.68 -19.59
C SER A 99 -2.29 -4.97 -18.54
N GLY A 100 -2.10 -6.01 -17.72
CA GLY A 100 -3.03 -6.38 -16.65
C GLY A 100 -2.70 -5.68 -15.33
N GLU A 101 -3.58 -5.84 -14.35
CA GLU A 101 -3.41 -5.32 -13.00
C GLU A 101 -3.39 -6.49 -12.00
N ILE A 102 -2.61 -6.34 -10.93
CA ILE A 102 -2.56 -7.31 -9.83
C ILE A 102 -3.10 -6.70 -8.56
N SER A 103 -3.67 -7.53 -7.70
CA SER A 103 -3.99 -7.16 -6.33
C SER A 103 -2.98 -7.79 -5.38
N LEU A 104 -2.42 -6.98 -4.47
CA LEU A 104 -1.63 -7.41 -3.32
C LEU A 104 -2.51 -7.38 -2.08
N ILE A 105 -2.73 -8.55 -1.49
CA ILE A 105 -3.60 -8.72 -0.31
C ILE A 105 -2.80 -9.41 0.81
N HIS A 106 -3.11 -9.06 2.06
CA HIS A 106 -2.54 -9.71 3.25
C HIS A 106 -3.07 -11.14 3.40
#